data_AF-A0A7Y3HXN1-F1
#
_entry.id   AF-A0A7Y3HXN1-F1
#
_cell.length_a   1.000
_cell.length_b   1.000
_cell.length_c   1.000
_cell.angle_alpha   90.00
_cell.angle_beta   90.00
_cell.angle_gamma   90.00
#
_symmetry.space_group_name_H-M   'P 1'
#
loop_
_entity.id
_entity.type
_entity.pdbx_description
1 polymer ?
#
loop_
_entity_poly.entity_id
_entity_poly.type
_entity_poly.pdbx_seq_one_letter_code
_entity_poly.pdbx_strand_id
1 'polypeptide(L)' 'MKVETVYSEYQEAGDIYFPFNIGVKYAGQLAQSINIENIAVNSEIDDAIFVMPKPVVETEDEEDEDEDDGGNK' A
#
# COMPACT_ATOMS: atom_id res chain seq x y z
N MET A 1 -26.53 12.37 10.55
CA MET A 1 -25.09 12.51 10.83
C MET A 1 -24.43 13.11 9.61
N LYS A 2 -23.57 14.12 9.76
CA LYS A 2 -22.90 14.78 8.63
C LYS A 2 -21.41 14.48 8.71
N VAL A 3 -20.87 13.99 7.60
CA VAL A 3 -19.44 13.84 7.36
C VAL A 3 -19.05 14.96 6.41
N GLU A 4 -17.97 15.66 6.72
CA GLU A 4 -17.42 16.73 5.88
C GLU A 4 -15.93 16.49 5.67
N THR A 5 -15.49 16.52 4.42
CA THR A 5 -14.05 16.53 4.11
C THR A 5 -13.62 17.95 3.80
N VAL A 6 -12.57 18.41 4.45
CA VAL A 6 -11.98 19.74 4.31
C VAL A 6 -10.57 19.56 3.75
N TYR A 7 -10.27 20.30 2.68
CA TYR A 7 -8.95 20.37 2.07
C TYR A 7 -8.33 21.72 2.40
N SER A 8 -7.11 21.73 2.90
CA SER A 8 -6.41 22.95 3.29
C SER A 8 -4.91 22.85 3.02
N GLU A 9 -4.21 23.97 3.23
CA GLU A 9 -2.76 24.06 3.05
C GLU A 9 -2.33 23.67 1.63
N TYR A 10 -3.05 24.20 0.63
CA TYR A 10 -2.68 23.95 -0.74
C TYR A 10 -1.32 24.58 -1.07
N GLN A 11 -0.46 23.80 -1.73
CA GLN A 11 0.89 24.19 -2.14
C GLN A 11 1.15 23.71 -3.58
N GLU A 12 2.18 24.27 -4.21
CA GLU A 12 2.67 23.81 -5.51
C GLU A 12 3.33 22.43 -5.35
N ALA A 13 2.97 21.50 -6.23
CA ALA A 13 3.57 20.18 -6.34
C ALA A 13 3.84 19.91 -7.83
N GLY A 14 5.03 20.28 -8.31
CA GLY A 14 5.32 20.30 -9.74
C GLY A 14 4.43 21.29 -10.48
N ASP A 15 3.70 20.81 -11.48
CA ASP A 15 2.81 21.64 -12.32
C ASP A 15 1.37 21.75 -11.79
N ILE A 16 1.08 21.19 -10.61
CA ILE A 16 -0.27 21.21 -10.00
C ILE A 16 -0.26 21.88 -8.63
N TYR A 17 -1.42 22.40 -8.22
CA TYR A 17 -1.66 22.89 -6.86
C TYR A 17 -2.47 21.85 -6.10
N PHE A 18 -1.97 21.37 -4.96
CA PHE A 18 -2.57 20.24 -4.23
C PHE A 18 -2.64 20.51 -2.71
N PRO A 19 -3.68 20.05 -1.99
CA PRO A 19 -3.80 20.24 -0.55
C PRO A 19 -2.81 19.36 0.22
N PHE A 20 -2.05 19.94 1.15
CA PHE A 20 -1.16 19.16 2.03
C PHE A 20 -1.86 18.70 3.31
N ASN A 21 -3.07 19.20 3.58
CA ASN A 21 -3.91 18.72 4.67
C ASN A 21 -5.29 18.29 4.17
N ILE A 22 -5.71 17.09 4.58
CA ILE A 22 -7.05 16.56 4.36
C ILE A 22 -7.65 16.22 5.73
N GLY A 23 -8.65 16.97 6.15
CA GLY A 23 -9.37 16.77 7.40
C GLY A 23 -10.76 16.18 7.17
N VAL A 24 -11.11 15.12 7.89
CA VAL A 24 -12.48 14.58 7.92
C VAL A 24 -13.14 14.97 9.24
N LYS A 25 -14.25 15.69 9.15
CA LYS A 25 -15.08 16.07 10.27
C LYS A 25 -16.31 15.19 10.36
N TYR A 26 -16.67 14.82 11.58
CA TYR A 26 -17.91 14.14 11.91
C TYR A 26 -18.70 14.98 12.91
N ALA A 27 -19.94 15.32 12.57
CA ALA A 27 -20.78 16.21 13.37
C ALA A 27 -20.08 17.55 13.73
N GLY A 28 -19.26 18.08 12.81
CA GLY A 28 -18.53 19.34 12.97
C GLY A 28 -17.21 19.24 13.74
N GLN A 29 -16.90 18.11 14.37
CA GLN A 29 -15.63 17.88 15.05
C GLN A 29 -14.64 17.16 14.13
N LEU A 30 -13.36 17.55 14.16
CA LEU A 30 -12.31 16.88 13.41
C LEU A 30 -12.10 15.47 13.97
N ALA A 31 -12.38 14.46 13.16
CA ALA A 31 -12.26 13.05 13.53
C ALA A 31 -10.95 12.43 13.02
N GLN A 32 -10.54 12.80 11.80
CA GLN A 32 -9.29 12.34 11.18
C GLN A 32 -8.62 13.49 10.45
N SER A 33 -7.29 13.49 10.44
CA SER A 33 -6.49 14.38 9.61
C SER A 33 -5.35 13.62 8.97
N ILE A 34 -5.12 13.87 7.69
CA ILE A 34 -4.00 13.36 6.92
C ILE A 34 -3.14 14.57 6.57
N ASN A 35 -1.88 14.55 7.02
CA ASN A 35 -0.86 15.51 6.62
C ASN A 35 0.06 14.86 5.60
N ILE A 36 0.24 15.52 4.48
CA ILE A 36 1.10 15.08 3.39
C ILE A 36 2.42 15.84 3.53
N GLU A 37 3.52 15.12 3.60
CA GLU A 37 4.85 15.72 3.77
C GLU A 37 5.49 16.11 2.43
N ASN A 38 5.27 15.30 1.39
CA ASN A 38 5.86 15.52 0.07
C ASN A 38 4.97 14.94 -1.03
N ILE A 39 4.99 15.57 -2.20
CA ILE A 39 4.30 15.13 -3.41
C ILE A 39 5.29 15.18 -4.57
N ALA A 40 5.56 14.02 -5.17
CA ALA A 40 6.42 13.91 -6.35
C ALA A 40 5.57 13.53 -7.57
N VAL A 41 5.52 14.42 -8.56
CA VAL A 41 4.74 14.23 -9.79
C VAL A 41 5.59 13.53 -10.85
N ASN A 42 4.97 12.61 -11.61
CA ASN A 42 5.63 11.82 -12.66
C ASN A 42 6.87 11.05 -12.17
N SER A 43 6.82 10.55 -10.93
CA SER A 43 7.87 9.66 -10.43
C SER A 43 7.88 8.37 -11.24
N GLU A 44 9.06 7.86 -11.57
CA GLU A 44 9.20 6.51 -12.12
C GLU A 44 8.87 5.50 -11.02
N ILE A 45 7.88 4.64 -11.27
CA ILE A 45 7.41 3.62 -10.34
C ILE A 45 7.55 2.26 -11.02
N ASP A 46 8.09 1.27 -10.31
CA ASP A 46 8.20 -0.12 -10.78
C ASP A 46 6.84 -0.82 -10.68
N ASP A 47 6.35 -1.38 -11.78
CA ASP A 47 5.08 -2.12 -11.84
C ASP A 47 5.03 -3.31 -10.86
N ALA A 48 6.19 -3.85 -10.48
CA ALA A 48 6.29 -4.93 -9.51
C ALA A 48 5.65 -4.59 -8.15
N ILE A 49 5.57 -3.31 -7.76
CA ILE A 49 4.98 -2.91 -6.47
C ILE A 49 3.46 -3.14 -6.41
N PHE A 50 2.81 -3.19 -7.58
CA PHE A 50 1.36 -3.39 -7.69
C PHE A 50 0.99 -4.87 -7.90
N VAL A 51 1.98 -5.75 -8.02
CA VAL A 51 1.74 -7.18 -8.14
C VAL A 51 1.19 -7.69 -6.81
N MET A 52 0.05 -8.37 -6.87
CA MET A 52 -0.51 -9.03 -5.71
C MET A 52 0.54 -10.00 -5.15
N PRO A 53 0.92 -9.90 -3.86
CA PRO A 53 1.91 -10.79 -3.28
C PRO A 53 1.41 -12.22 -3.42
N LYS A 54 2.31 -13.15 -3.75
CA LYS A 54 1.96 -14.57 -3.75
C LYS A 54 1.47 -14.92 -2.35
N PRO A 55 0.37 -15.69 -2.22
CA PRO A 55 -0.01 -16.22 -0.92
C PRO A 55 1.21 -16.93 -0.33
N VAL A 56 1.49 -16.67 0.95
CA VAL A 56 2.46 -17.46 1.69
C VAL A 56 1.85 -18.85 1.75
N VAL A 57 2.30 -19.74 0.86
CA VAL A 57 2.05 -21.17 1.04
C VAL A 57 2.90 -21.51 2.25
N GLU A 58 2.26 -21.66 3.41
CA GLU A 58 2.89 -22.40 4.51
C GLU A 58 3.14 -23.79 3.93
N THR A 59 4.40 -24.08 3.62
CA THR A 59 4.83 -25.40 3.19
C THR A 59 4.58 -26.32 4.38
N GLU A 60 3.44 -27.00 4.39
CA GLU A 60 3.37 -28.31 5.03
C GLU A 60 4.29 -29.19 4.21
N ASP A 61 5.40 -29.56 4.86
CA ASP A 61 6.48 -30.44 4.41
C ASP A 61 6.07 -31.40 3.27
N GLU A 62 6.51 -31.10 2.05
CA GLU A 62 6.68 -32.14 1.04
C GLU A 62 7.91 -32.94 1.48
N GLU A 63 7.68 -34.11 2.10
CA GLU A 63 8.70 -35.14 2.29
C GLU A 63 9.22 -35.53 0.89
N ASP A 64 10.38 -34.98 0.53
CA ASP A 64 11.13 -35.37 -0.66
C ASP A 64 11.34 -36.89 -0.68
N GLU A 65 10.98 -37.51 -1.80
CA GLU A 65 11.17 -38.92 -2.11
C GLU A 65 12.67 -39.30 -2.06
N ASP A 66 13.07 -40.14 -1.09
CA ASP A 66 14.28 -40.93 -1.25
C ASP A 66 13.99 -42.11 -2.20
N GLU A 67 14.23 -41.88 -3.49
CA GLU A 67 14.54 -42.95 -4.45
C GLU A 67 15.80 -43.69 -3.98
N ASP A 68 15.67 -44.82 -3.28
CA ASP A 68 16.77 -45.77 -3.09
C ASP A 68 16.77 -46.78 -4.25
N ASP A 69 17.43 -46.39 -5.35
CA ASP A 69 18.04 -47.30 -6.32
C ASP A 69 19.15 -48.10 -5.63
N GLY A 70 18.82 -49.33 -5.24
CA GLY A 70 19.76 -50.24 -4.60
C GLY A 70 19.42 -51.70 -4.84
N GLY A 71 19.53 -52.19 -6.08
CA GLY A 71 19.39 -53.61 -6.35
C GLY A 71 20.42 -54.49 -5.62
N ASN A 72 20.01 -55.65 -5.10
CA ASN A 72 20.83 -56.87 -5.16
C ASN A 72 20.06 -58.17 -4.81
N LYS A 73 20.18 -59.14 -5.72
CA LYS A 73 20.05 -60.61 -5.60
C LYS A 73 18.70 -61.27 -5.32
#